data_AF-A0A9W6IN79-F1
#
_entry.id   AF-A0A9W6IN79-F1
#
_cell.length_a   1.000
_cell.length_b   1.000
_cell.length_c   1.000
_cell.angle_alpha   90.00
_cell.angle_beta   90.00
_cell.angle_gamma   90.00
#
_symmetry.space_group_name_H-M   'P 1'
#
loop_
_entity.id
_entity.type
_entity.pdbx_description
1 polymer ?
#
loop_
_entity_poly.entity_id
_entity_poly.type
_entity_poly.pdbx_seq_one_letter_code
_entity_poly.pdbx_strand_id
1 'polypeptide(L)'
;MSRKIDEKKTKRALRRLDRARKAAEEAGTPDRELSEWEGEFLGSLEERLETYGSAFNDPDKGNTEDALSARQALKLREIEKKAKGKARKPMSRGNGFRRKTASFVPRSRDIHDDLEPDNGDMSATRGDTSPDPAETPETRRARFRIVDTSGDPET
;
A
#
# COMPACT_ATOMS: atom_id res chain seq x y z
N MET A 1 -36.82 -5.48 12.23
CA MET A 1 -36.25 -5.33 13.58
C MET A 1 -35.03 -4.43 13.46
N SER A 2 -34.96 -3.34 14.22
CA SER A 2 -33.76 -2.51 14.30
C SER A 2 -32.63 -3.35 14.91
N ARG A 3 -31.48 -3.42 14.22
CA ARG A 3 -30.31 -4.12 14.76
C ARG A 3 -29.79 -3.33 15.96
N LYS A 4 -29.51 -4.00 17.07
CA LYS A 4 -28.80 -3.40 18.20
C LYS A 4 -27.35 -3.20 17.79
N ILE A 5 -26.98 -1.98 17.41
CA ILE A 5 -25.61 -1.60 17.09
C ILE A 5 -25.01 -0.86 18.28
N ASP A 6 -23.73 -1.10 18.54
CA ASP A 6 -22.97 -0.36 19.55
C ASP A 6 -23.05 1.15 19.32
N GLU A 7 -23.57 1.88 20.31
CA GLU A 7 -23.61 3.34 20.32
C GLU A 7 -22.24 3.98 20.09
N LYS A 8 -21.17 3.31 20.56
CA LYS A 8 -19.78 3.73 20.34
C LYS A 8 -19.43 3.78 18.85
N LYS A 9 -19.94 2.83 18.06
CA LYS A 9 -19.69 2.77 16.62
C LYS A 9 -20.54 3.77 15.87
N THR A 10 -21.78 3.99 16.28
CA THR A 10 -22.64 5.07 15.77
C THR A 10 -21.97 6.43 16.00
N LYS A 11 -21.49 6.70 17.23
CA LYS A 11 -20.77 7.94 17.55
C LYS A 11 -19.48 8.10 16.76
N ARG A 12 -18.75 7.01 16.50
CA ARG A 12 -17.57 7.03 15.63
C ARG A 12 -17.94 7.36 14.18
N ALA A 13 -19.06 6.86 13.68
CA ALA A 13 -19.55 7.18 12.34
C ALA A 13 -19.96 8.66 12.23
N LEU A 14 -20.72 9.19 13.20
CA LEU A 14 -21.10 10.61 13.27
C LEU A 14 -19.86 11.53 13.29
N ARG A 15 -18.85 11.22 14.11
CA ARG A 15 -17.57 11.95 14.13
C ARG A 15 -16.85 11.93 12.79
N ARG A 16 -17.06 10.89 11.99
CA ARG A 16 -16.44 10.76 10.68
C ARG A 16 -17.19 11.58 9.62
N LEU A 17 -18.51 11.67 9.71
CA LEU A 17 -19.32 12.59 8.91
C LEU A 17 -18.94 14.05 9.18
N ASP A 18 -18.85 14.44 10.47
CA ASP A 18 -18.40 15.79 10.87
C ASP A 18 -17.01 16.11 10.32
N ARG A 19 -16.07 15.16 10.41
CA ARG A 19 -14.73 15.33 9.83
C ARG A 19 -14.78 15.49 8.32
N ALA A 20 -15.61 14.73 7.62
CA ALA A 20 -15.73 14.82 6.17
C ALA A 20 -16.31 16.18 5.74
N ARG A 21 -17.31 16.71 6.45
CA ARG A 21 -17.85 18.06 6.23
C ARG A 21 -16.78 19.13 6.44
N LYS A 22 -16.14 19.13 7.61
CA LYS A 22 -15.07 20.09 7.94
C LYS A 22 -13.92 20.06 6.93
N ALA A 23 -13.49 18.86 6.53
CA ALA A 23 -12.42 18.73 5.56
C ALA A 23 -12.80 19.33 4.20
N ALA A 24 -14.06 19.22 3.78
CA ALA A 24 -14.53 19.79 2.54
C ALA A 24 -14.70 21.32 2.62
N GLU A 25 -15.19 21.83 3.75
CA GLU A 25 -15.26 23.27 4.03
C GLU A 25 -13.86 23.91 4.04
N GLU A 26 -12.89 23.27 4.72
CA GLU A 26 -11.50 23.74 4.78
C GLU A 26 -10.79 23.72 3.42
N ALA A 27 -11.23 22.85 2.50
CA ALA A 27 -10.60 22.72 1.18
C ALA A 27 -10.84 23.93 0.27
N GLY A 28 -11.90 24.73 0.53
CA GLY A 28 -12.14 26.07 -0.03
C GLY A 28 -11.99 26.22 -1.55
N THR A 29 -12.13 25.12 -2.30
CA THR A 29 -11.94 25.07 -3.76
C THR A 29 -13.11 24.30 -4.37
N PRO A 30 -13.70 24.78 -5.47
CA PRO A 30 -14.95 24.23 -6.03
C PRO A 30 -14.83 22.75 -6.42
N ASP A 31 -13.64 22.29 -6.81
CA ASP A 31 -13.37 20.88 -7.15
C ASP A 31 -13.29 19.96 -5.91
N ARG A 32 -13.07 20.52 -4.73
CA ARG A 32 -12.88 19.79 -3.46
C ARG A 32 -14.03 19.98 -2.48
N GLU A 33 -14.91 20.93 -2.76
CA GLU A 33 -16.19 21.09 -2.09
C GLU A 33 -17.06 19.83 -2.27
N LEU A 34 -17.96 19.66 -1.31
CA LEU A 34 -18.99 18.62 -1.39
C LEU A 34 -19.85 18.91 -2.61
N SER A 35 -19.97 17.93 -3.50
CA SER A 35 -21.04 17.98 -4.50
C SER A 35 -22.39 18.03 -3.79
N GLU A 36 -23.41 18.63 -4.40
CA GLU A 36 -24.80 18.65 -3.89
C GLU A 36 -25.23 17.26 -3.39
N TRP A 37 -25.11 16.23 -4.25
CA TRP A 37 -25.39 14.85 -3.89
C TRP A 37 -24.49 14.29 -2.77
N GLU A 38 -23.22 14.70 -2.68
CA GLU A 38 -22.33 14.28 -1.58
C GLU A 38 -22.78 14.92 -0.24
N GLY A 39 -23.29 16.15 -0.26
CA GLY A 39 -23.90 16.80 0.89
C GLY A 39 -25.18 16.10 1.34
N GLU A 40 -26.09 15.81 0.40
CA GLU A 40 -27.32 15.04 0.66
C GLU A 40 -27.02 13.65 1.21
N PHE A 41 -26.00 12.97 0.65
CA PHE A 41 -25.55 11.67 1.12
C PHE A 41 -25.10 11.72 2.58
N LEU A 42 -24.29 12.71 2.97
CA LEU A 42 -23.84 12.86 4.36
C LEU A 42 -25.00 13.20 5.30
N GLY A 43 -25.95 14.04 4.88
CA GLY A 43 -27.16 14.36 5.64
C GLY A 43 -28.06 13.14 5.86
N SER A 44 -28.34 12.37 4.81
CA SER A 44 -29.15 11.14 4.92
C SER A 44 -28.49 10.07 5.79
N LEU A 45 -27.16 9.99 5.79
CA LEU A 45 -26.43 9.09 6.70
C LEU A 45 -26.55 9.52 8.16
N GLU A 46 -26.43 10.82 8.43
CA GLU A 46 -26.54 11.38 9.78
C GLU A 46 -27.93 11.13 10.38
N GLU A 47 -28.99 11.48 9.65
CA GLU A 47 -30.38 11.27 10.09
C GLU A 47 -30.65 9.79 10.43
N ARG A 48 -30.14 8.87 9.59
CA ARG A 48 -30.34 7.43 9.81
C ARG A 48 -29.54 6.90 10.99
N LEU A 49 -28.32 7.41 11.19
CA LEU A 49 -27.50 7.06 12.35
C LEU A 49 -28.11 7.57 13.66
N GLU A 50 -28.72 8.76 13.65
CA GLU A 50 -29.41 9.33 14.80
C GLU A 50 -30.71 8.58 15.11
N THR A 51 -31.50 8.27 14.09
CA THR A 51 -32.81 7.61 14.27
C THR A 51 -32.68 6.13 14.64
N TYR A 52 -31.76 5.41 13.99
CA TYR A 52 -31.71 3.94 14.08
C TYR A 52 -30.40 3.39 14.65
N GLY A 53 -29.41 4.24 14.93
CA GLY A 53 -28.07 3.80 15.32
C GLY A 53 -27.25 3.18 14.19
N SER A 54 -27.86 2.92 13.02
CA SER A 54 -27.23 2.30 11.85
C SER A 54 -27.70 2.93 10.55
N ALA A 55 -26.76 3.18 9.65
CA ALA A 55 -27.06 3.71 8.33
C ALA A 55 -27.55 2.65 7.31
N PHE A 56 -27.64 1.39 7.71
CA PHE A 56 -28.08 0.29 6.86
C PHE A 56 -28.77 -0.80 7.69
N ASN A 57 -29.70 -1.54 7.10
CA ASN A 57 -30.40 -2.63 7.80
C ASN A 57 -29.92 -4.03 7.36
N ASP A 58 -29.47 -4.12 6.11
CA ASP A 58 -29.20 -5.38 5.42
C ASP A 58 -27.81 -5.96 5.76
N PRO A 59 -27.73 -7.17 6.35
CA PRO A 59 -26.46 -7.80 6.71
C PRO A 59 -25.57 -8.11 5.50
N ASP A 60 -26.11 -8.29 4.29
CA ASP A 60 -25.30 -8.60 3.11
C ASP A 60 -24.52 -7.36 2.61
N LYS A 61 -24.85 -6.17 3.13
CA LYS A 61 -24.24 -4.90 2.72
C LYS A 61 -23.02 -4.52 3.57
N GLY A 62 -22.70 -5.28 4.62
CA GLY A 62 -21.54 -5.01 5.45
C GLY A 62 -21.52 -5.77 6.76
N ASN A 63 -20.54 -5.46 7.60
CA ASN A 63 -20.42 -6.09 8.91
C ASN A 63 -21.64 -5.75 9.78
N THR A 64 -22.33 -6.76 10.32
CA THR A 64 -23.50 -6.56 11.17
C THR A 64 -23.21 -5.73 12.41
N GLU A 65 -21.96 -5.71 12.85
CA GLU A 65 -21.52 -4.95 14.00
C GLU A 65 -21.22 -3.48 13.70
N ASP A 66 -21.08 -3.08 12.43
CA ASP A 66 -20.71 -1.71 12.08
C ASP A 66 -21.95 -0.85 11.78
N ALA A 67 -21.81 0.46 12.02
CA ALA A 67 -22.87 1.44 11.82
C ALA A 67 -23.01 1.88 10.35
N LEU A 68 -21.99 1.64 9.51
CA LEU A 68 -21.97 1.97 8.09
C LEU A 68 -21.77 0.70 7.25
N SER A 69 -22.46 0.63 6.12
CA SER A 69 -22.21 -0.42 5.11
C SER A 69 -20.81 -0.25 4.49
N ALA A 70 -20.29 -1.32 3.88
CA ALA A 70 -18.97 -1.29 3.24
C ALA A 70 -18.89 -0.22 2.15
N ARG A 71 -19.95 -0.08 1.34
CA ARG A 71 -20.02 0.94 0.28
C ARG A 71 -20.13 2.35 0.82
N GLN A 72 -20.92 2.58 1.87
CA GLN A 72 -21.01 3.89 2.53
C GLN A 72 -19.65 4.32 3.10
N ALA A 73 -18.94 3.39 3.75
CA ALA A 73 -17.61 3.64 4.28
C ALA A 73 -16.59 3.96 3.17
N LEU A 74 -16.67 3.28 2.02
CA LEU A 74 -15.84 3.58 0.85
C LEU A 74 -16.11 4.98 0.29
N LYS A 75 -17.38 5.37 0.18
CA LYS A 75 -17.76 6.68 -0.34
C LYS A 75 -17.34 7.80 0.61
N LEU A 76 -17.53 7.63 1.91
CA LEU A 76 -17.04 8.55 2.92
C LEU A 76 -15.52 8.76 2.82
N ARG A 77 -14.76 7.67 2.62
CA ARG A 77 -13.30 7.74 2.43
C ARG A 77 -12.91 8.45 1.12
N GLU A 78 -13.74 8.33 0.08
CA GLU A 78 -13.52 9.06 -1.17
C GLU A 78 -13.74 10.56 -0.98
N ILE A 79 -14.81 10.97 -0.29
CA ILE A 79 -15.07 12.36 0.07
C ILE A 79 -13.91 12.93 0.90
N GLU A 80 -13.49 12.22 1.96
CA GLU A 80 -12.33 12.62 2.79
C GLU A 80 -11.04 12.80 1.96
N LYS A 81 -10.81 11.92 0.98
CA LYS A 81 -9.63 11.98 0.11
C LYS A 81 -9.72 13.13 -0.89
N LYS A 82 -10.90 13.37 -1.47
CA LYS A 82 -11.19 14.48 -2.37
C LYS A 82 -10.96 15.81 -1.65
N ALA A 83 -11.55 15.97 -0.47
CA ALA A 83 -11.36 17.11 0.41
C ALA A 83 -9.88 17.35 0.75
N LYS A 84 -9.13 16.30 1.12
CA LYS A 84 -7.68 16.40 1.42
C LYS A 84 -6.80 16.67 0.18
N GLY A 85 -7.37 16.75 -1.02
CA GLY A 85 -6.64 16.89 -2.28
C GLY A 85 -5.80 15.65 -2.65
N LYS A 86 -6.07 14.49 -2.05
CA LYS A 86 -5.45 13.21 -2.39
C LYS A 86 -6.43 12.43 -3.28
N ALA A 87 -6.77 13.00 -4.43
CA ALA A 87 -7.46 12.24 -5.47
C ALA A 87 -6.64 10.97 -5.75
N ARG A 88 -7.32 9.82 -5.84
CA ARG A 88 -6.64 8.52 -5.97
C ARG A 88 -5.86 8.54 -7.29
N LYS A 89 -4.54 8.70 -7.22
CA LYS A 89 -3.67 8.25 -8.32
C LYS A 89 -4.03 6.77 -8.52
N PRO A 90 -4.35 6.31 -9.74
CA PRO A 90 -4.60 4.90 -9.96
C PRO A 90 -3.42 4.18 -9.35
N MET A 91 -3.68 3.19 -8.48
CA MET A 91 -2.60 2.36 -7.95
C MET A 91 -1.95 1.76 -9.19
N SER A 92 -0.81 2.33 -9.59
CA SER A 92 -0.04 1.80 -10.69
C SER A 92 0.15 0.34 -10.31
N ARG A 93 -0.30 -0.57 -11.18
CA ARG A 93 0.00 -2.01 -11.08
C ARG A 93 1.51 -2.25 -11.33
N GLY A 94 2.36 -1.31 -10.93
CA GLY A 94 3.79 -1.32 -11.09
C GLY A 94 4.40 -2.22 -10.04
N ASN A 95 4.74 -3.42 -10.48
CA ASN A 95 5.76 -4.28 -9.88
C ASN A 95 5.57 -4.60 -8.39
N GLY A 96 4.40 -5.11 -8.01
CA GLY A 96 4.32 -5.95 -6.82
C GLY A 96 5.23 -7.17 -7.00
N PHE A 97 6.22 -7.33 -6.12
CA PHE A 97 7.11 -8.49 -6.03
C PHE A 97 7.50 -9.13 -7.37
N ARG A 98 8.24 -8.41 -8.23
CA ARG A 98 8.99 -9.11 -9.29
C ARG A 98 10.00 -10.00 -8.58
N ARG A 99 9.71 -11.31 -8.49
CA ARG A 99 10.72 -12.31 -8.14
C ARG A 99 11.85 -12.11 -9.14
N LYS A 100 13.06 -11.83 -8.64
CA LYS A 100 14.28 -11.83 -9.45
C LYS A 100 14.35 -13.22 -10.06
N THR A 101 13.96 -13.37 -11.32
CA THR A 101 14.22 -14.57 -12.09
C THR A 101 15.73 -14.69 -12.13
N ALA A 102 16.30 -15.61 -11.35
CA ALA A 102 17.66 -16.05 -11.58
C ALA A 102 17.73 -16.41 -13.07
N SER A 103 18.61 -15.77 -13.82
CA SER A 103 18.82 -16.04 -15.23
C SER A 103 19.08 -17.53 -15.38
N PHE A 104 18.10 -18.25 -15.91
CA PHE A 104 18.25 -19.65 -16.27
C PHE A 104 19.28 -19.68 -17.41
N VAL A 105 20.53 -19.97 -17.07
CA VAL A 105 21.55 -20.32 -18.07
C VAL A 105 21.32 -21.81 -18.35
N PRO A 106 20.81 -22.20 -19.53
CA PRO A 106 20.66 -23.60 -19.86
C PRO A 106 22.05 -24.27 -19.85
N ARG A 107 22.19 -25.38 -19.12
CA ARG A 107 23.41 -26.22 -19.11
C ARG A 107 23.53 -27.12 -20.35
N SER A 108 22.82 -26.80 -21.42
CA SER A 108 22.89 -27.53 -22.69
C SER A 108 23.83 -26.78 -23.63
N ARG A 109 24.80 -27.51 -24.20
CA ARG A 109 25.63 -27.04 -25.32
C ARG A 109 24.69 -26.62 -26.45
N ASP A 110 24.75 -25.37 -26.88
CA ASP A 110 23.92 -24.90 -28.00
C ASP A 110 24.38 -25.59 -29.28
N ILE A 111 23.45 -26.22 -29.99
CA ILE A 111 23.71 -26.97 -31.24
C ILE A 111 24.22 -26.02 -32.36
N HIS A 112 24.05 -24.72 -32.16
CA HIS A 112 24.53 -23.67 -33.06
C HIS A 112 26.01 -23.29 -32.84
N ASP A 113 26.65 -23.74 -31.75
CA ASP A 113 28.09 -23.50 -31.51
C ASP A 113 28.99 -24.42 -32.36
N ASP A 114 28.50 -25.57 -32.84
CA ASP A 114 29.28 -26.54 -33.64
C ASP A 114 29.11 -26.33 -35.17
N LEU A 115 28.38 -25.29 -35.60
CA LEU A 115 28.29 -24.89 -37.01
C LEU A 115 29.31 -23.77 -37.28
N GLU A 116 30.58 -24.13 -37.47
CA GLU A 116 31.60 -23.19 -37.95
C GLU A 116 31.27 -22.74 -39.40
N PRO A 117 31.09 -21.45 -39.69
CA PRO A 117 31.36 -20.93 -41.01
C PRO A 117 32.87 -20.75 -41.15
N ASP A 118 33.53 -21.72 -41.79
CA ASP A 118 34.93 -21.66 -42.22
C ASP A 118 35.27 -20.27 -42.78
N ASN A 119 35.94 -19.47 -41.95
CA ASN A 119 36.65 -18.25 -42.33
C ASN A 119 37.87 -18.16 -41.41
N GLY A 120 39.00 -18.57 -41.98
CA GLY A 120 40.27 -18.67 -41.28
C GLY A 120 40.83 -17.34 -40.77
N ASP A 121 41.84 -17.52 -39.92
CA ASP A 121 42.80 -16.54 -39.40
C ASP A 121 42.36 -15.72 -38.18
N MET A 122 42.81 -16.14 -36.98
CA MET A 122 43.81 -15.38 -36.21
C MET A 122 44.08 -16.00 -34.82
N SER A 123 45.34 -16.37 -34.65
CA SER A 123 46.12 -16.65 -33.44
C SER A 123 45.52 -16.36 -32.05
N ALA A 124 45.44 -17.43 -31.26
CA ALA A 124 45.97 -17.57 -29.90
C ALA A 124 46.07 -16.31 -29.00
N THR A 125 45.16 -16.21 -28.02
CA THR A 125 45.49 -15.69 -26.68
C THR A 125 44.68 -16.46 -25.63
N ARG A 126 45.31 -17.47 -25.04
CA ARG A 126 44.86 -18.07 -23.77
C ARG A 126 45.13 -17.04 -22.66
N GLY A 127 44.09 -16.29 -22.29
CA GLY A 127 44.09 -15.43 -21.11
C GLY A 127 43.72 -16.25 -19.88
N ASP A 128 44.71 -16.40 -19.01
CA ASP A 128 44.68 -17.06 -17.71
C ASP A 128 43.55 -16.55 -16.79
N THR A 129 42.91 -17.48 -16.09
CA THR A 129 41.83 -17.24 -15.14
C THR A 129 42.43 -17.24 -13.74
N SER A 130 42.45 -16.10 -13.06
CA SER A 130 42.61 -16.06 -11.60
C SER A 130 41.42 -15.35 -10.97
N PRO A 131 40.52 -16.05 -10.26
CA PRO A 131 39.51 -15.42 -9.44
C PRO A 131 40.14 -14.90 -8.15
N ASP A 132 39.87 -13.63 -7.83
CA ASP A 132 40.18 -12.99 -6.55
C ASP A 132 39.76 -13.87 -5.35
N PRO A 133 40.57 -14.00 -4.28
CA PRO A 133 40.18 -14.78 -3.12
C PRO A 133 39.01 -14.11 -2.40
N ALA A 134 37.87 -14.80 -2.37
CA ALA A 134 36.68 -14.40 -1.64
C ALA A 134 37.00 -14.18 -0.15
N GLU A 135 36.72 -12.98 0.36
CA GLU A 135 36.79 -12.67 1.79
C GLU A 135 35.92 -13.65 2.60
N THR A 136 36.53 -14.29 3.60
CA THR A 136 35.85 -15.22 4.50
C THR A 136 34.84 -14.48 5.40
N PRO A 137 33.76 -15.15 5.84
CA PRO A 137 32.68 -14.53 6.63
C PRO A 137 33.12 -14.01 8.01
N GLU A 138 34.30 -14.42 8.51
CA GLU A 138 34.85 -13.99 9.79
C GLU A 138 35.31 -12.53 9.76
N THR A 139 35.94 -12.10 8.65
CA THR A 139 36.34 -10.70 8.45
C THR A 139 35.12 -9.77 8.40
N ARG A 140 33.95 -10.27 7.98
CA ARG A 140 32.67 -9.55 7.98
C ARG A 140 32.06 -9.37 9.37
N ARG A 141 32.30 -10.29 10.30
CA ARG A 141 31.79 -10.22 11.68
C ARG A 141 32.57 -9.25 12.56
N ALA A 142 33.86 -9.01 12.29
CA ALA A 142 34.69 -8.07 13.04
C ALA A 142 34.30 -6.59 12.87
N ARG A 143 33.43 -6.26 11.90
CA ARG A 143 33.08 -4.88 11.52
C ARG A 143 31.88 -4.30 12.27
N PHE A 144 31.12 -5.13 12.97
CA PHE A 144 30.00 -4.70 13.80
C PHE A 144 30.44 -4.66 15.27
N ARG A 145 30.94 -3.51 15.73
CA ARG A 145 31.00 -3.23 17.17
C ARG A 145 29.60 -2.89 17.65
N ILE A 146 29.12 -3.64 18.63
CA ILE A 146 27.96 -3.31 19.45
C ILE A 146 28.31 -2.04 20.24
N VAL A 147 27.51 -0.99 20.08
CA VAL A 147 27.54 0.18 20.96
C VAL A 147 26.86 -0.23 22.26
N ASP A 148 27.64 -0.34 23.33
CA ASP A 148 27.12 -0.52 24.68
C ASP A 148 26.51 0.81 25.16
N THR A 149 25.25 0.81 25.54
CA THR A 149 24.50 2.01 25.97
C THR A 149 24.35 2.03 27.50
N SER A 150 25.42 1.77 28.24
CA SER A 150 25.47 2.05 29.67
C SER A 150 26.22 3.36 29.91
N GLY A 151 25.52 4.47 29.71
CA GLY A 151 25.98 5.81 30.10
C GLY A 151 25.12 6.33 31.24
N ASP A 152 25.59 6.12 32.46
CA ASP A 152 25.49 6.97 33.67
C ASP A 152 26.20 6.18 34.80
N PRO A 153 26.95 6.79 35.75
CA PRO A 153 26.71 8.12 36.33
C PRO A 153 27.96 8.96 36.74
N GLU A 154 27.68 10.16 37.26
CA GLU A 154 28.49 11.05 38.14
C GLU A 154 29.52 12.01 37.52
N THR A 155 29.19 13.31 37.55
CA THR A 155 29.66 14.27 38.58
C THR A 155 28.68 15.43 38.71
#